data_AF-A0A817RKV1-F1
#
_entry.id   AF-A0A817RKV1-F1
#
_cell.length_a   1.000
_cell.length_b   1.000
_cell.length_c   1.000
_cell.angle_alpha   90.00
_cell.angle_beta   90.00
_cell.angle_gamma   90.00
#
_symmetry.space_group_name_H-M   'P 1'
#
loop_
_entity.id
_entity.type
_entity.pdbx_description
1 polymer ?
#
loop_
_entity_poly.entity_id
_entity_poly.type
_entity_poly.pdbx_seq_one_letter_code
_entity_poly.pdbx_strand_id
1 'polypeptide(L)'
;MQSVNNSIDQFLSSLFVTVQLLPETDFHERLDLLIEQSKLNAPTIFDNLLFLIRSVNHGNAIISTYGTNFEYVVPWSEVLHDTYASTQAMIYNDECSCGLYMNCLSQASFINQNSSEIIPIKGLRIGCTPSESFHASTLECFYDPSCINLIQDNTNYIKSINFTSSLNPLSIMKSQYSINATIAELIDNLFIEQWIATINYSSYFERCSPLLCSYTCIEQFNLLYTVTVLLGLQGGLTIVLK
;
A
#
# COMPACT_ATOMS: atom_id res chain seq x y z
N MET A 1 6.14 4.04 -3.65
CA MET A 1 6.63 2.77 -4.27
C MET A 1 7.62 2.01 -3.40
N GLN A 2 8.57 2.64 -2.68
CA GLN A 2 9.54 1.88 -1.89
C GLN A 2 8.91 1.07 -0.74
N SER A 3 7.86 1.56 -0.09
CA SER A 3 7.13 0.78 0.93
C SER A 3 6.46 -0.48 0.37
N VAL A 4 5.87 -0.40 -0.83
CA VAL A 4 5.27 -1.55 -1.52
C VAL A 4 6.35 -2.58 -1.85
N ASN A 5 7.48 -2.12 -2.42
CA ASN A 5 8.62 -2.99 -2.70
C ASN A 5 9.18 -3.64 -1.43
N ASN A 6 9.29 -2.90 -0.32
CA ASN A 6 9.73 -3.46 0.95
C ASN A 6 8.78 -4.56 1.45
N SER A 7 7.46 -4.38 1.33
CA SER A 7 6.49 -5.43 1.70
C SER A 7 6.59 -6.66 0.79
N ILE A 8 6.81 -6.44 -0.52
CA ILE A 8 7.05 -7.53 -1.48
C ILE A 8 8.35 -8.25 -1.14
N ASP A 9 9.44 -7.53 -0.90
CA ASP A 9 10.75 -8.10 -0.55
C ASP A 9 10.69 -8.86 0.78
N GLN A 10 9.97 -8.32 1.77
CA GLN A 10 9.73 -9.01 3.04
C GLN A 10 8.92 -10.30 2.84
N PHE A 11 7.90 -10.27 1.99
CA PHE A 11 7.13 -11.47 1.63
C PHE A 11 7.99 -12.50 0.89
N LEU A 12 8.74 -12.08 -0.13
CA LEU A 12 9.59 -12.96 -0.95
C LEU A 12 10.81 -13.51 -0.19
N SER A 13 11.30 -12.78 0.81
CA SER A 13 12.37 -13.24 1.71
C SER A 13 11.85 -14.17 2.81
N SER A 14 10.53 -14.23 3.03
CA SER A 14 9.94 -15.21 3.94
C SER A 14 10.03 -16.60 3.32
N LEU A 15 10.65 -17.55 4.03
CA LEU A 15 10.82 -18.91 3.53
C LEU A 15 9.49 -19.66 3.69
N PHE A 16 8.90 -20.10 2.59
CA PHE A 16 7.75 -21.02 2.63
C PHE A 16 8.25 -22.43 2.97
N VAL A 17 8.21 -22.78 4.26
CA VAL A 17 8.70 -24.07 4.76
C VAL A 17 7.54 -24.99 5.10
N THR A 18 7.58 -26.21 4.58
CA THR A 18 6.64 -27.27 4.92
C THR A 18 7.41 -28.48 5.45
N VAL A 19 6.81 -29.20 6.41
CA VAL A 19 7.43 -30.40 7.00
C VAL A 19 7.35 -31.58 6.03
N GLN A 20 6.33 -31.59 5.17
CA GLN A 20 6.08 -32.60 4.15
C GLN A 20 5.78 -31.91 2.83
N LEU A 21 5.98 -32.62 1.72
CA LEU A 21 5.57 -32.16 0.41
C LEU A 21 4.05 -32.00 0.39
N LEU A 22 3.58 -30.77 0.15
CA LEU A 22 2.16 -30.49 0.01
C LEU A 22 1.67 -30.92 -1.38
N PRO A 23 0.44 -31.44 -1.49
CA PRO A 23 -0.27 -31.50 -2.76
C PRO A 23 -0.35 -30.12 -3.40
N GLU A 24 -0.40 -30.07 -4.74
CA GLU A 24 -0.45 -28.82 -5.50
C GLU A 24 -1.62 -27.92 -5.08
N THR A 25 -2.80 -28.52 -4.83
CA THR A 25 -3.99 -27.80 -4.35
C THR A 25 -3.74 -27.09 -3.03
N ASP A 26 -3.18 -27.80 -2.05
CA ASP A 26 -2.96 -27.30 -0.69
C ASP A 26 -1.83 -26.26 -0.67
N PHE A 27 -0.84 -26.42 -1.56
CA PHE A 27 0.21 -25.43 -1.80
C PHE A 27 -0.37 -24.12 -2.34
N HIS A 28 -1.22 -24.20 -3.37
CA HIS A 28 -1.85 -23.03 -3.96
C HIS A 28 -2.77 -22.33 -2.96
N GLU A 29 -3.66 -23.06 -2.29
CA GLU A 29 -4.56 -22.48 -1.29
C GLU A 29 -3.78 -21.76 -0.19
N ARG A 30 -2.71 -22.37 0.32
CA ARG A 30 -1.91 -21.76 1.38
C ARG A 30 -1.13 -20.53 0.90
N LEU A 31 -0.60 -20.55 -0.32
CA LEU A 31 0.08 -19.37 -0.88
C LEU A 31 -0.88 -18.23 -1.18
N ASP A 32 -2.05 -18.54 -1.73
CA ASP A 32 -3.07 -17.53 -2.01
C ASP A 32 -3.51 -16.85 -0.70
N LEU A 33 -3.73 -17.61 0.38
CA LEU A 33 -4.01 -17.05 1.70
C LEU A 33 -2.91 -16.11 2.20
N LEU A 34 -1.64 -16.50 2.04
CA LEU A 34 -0.50 -15.65 2.45
C LEU A 34 -0.40 -14.38 1.60
N ILE A 35 -0.66 -14.48 0.29
CA ILE A 35 -0.68 -13.35 -0.63
C ILE A 35 -1.81 -12.39 -0.26
N GLU A 36 -3.03 -12.88 -0.06
CA GLU A 36 -4.18 -12.06 0.35
C GLU A 36 -3.94 -11.38 1.70
N GLN A 37 -3.36 -12.10 2.66
CA GLN A 37 -3.00 -11.51 3.94
C GLN A 37 -1.94 -10.40 3.78
N SER A 38 -0.97 -10.57 2.88
CA SER A 38 0.03 -9.53 2.58
C SER A 38 -0.62 -8.30 1.94
N LYS A 39 -1.54 -8.49 0.99
CA LYS A 39 -2.31 -7.41 0.35
C LYS A 39 -3.13 -6.60 1.36
N LEU A 40 -3.72 -7.27 2.36
CA LEU A 40 -4.50 -6.62 3.41
C LEU A 40 -3.62 -5.89 4.44
N ASN A 41 -2.48 -6.46 4.80
CA ASN A 41 -1.62 -5.89 5.85
C ASN A 41 -0.76 -4.72 5.37
N ALA A 42 -0.31 -4.74 4.11
CA ALA A 42 0.62 -3.73 3.60
C ALA A 42 0.04 -2.30 3.65
N PRO A 43 -1.22 -2.03 3.25
CA PRO A 43 -1.83 -0.70 3.40
C PRO A 43 -1.92 -0.27 4.86
N THR A 44 -2.42 -1.14 5.75
CA THR A 44 -2.54 -0.83 7.18
C THR A 44 -1.20 -0.44 7.82
N ILE A 45 -0.11 -1.12 7.47
CA ILE A 45 1.22 -0.76 7.99
C ILE A 45 1.63 0.63 7.51
N PHE A 46 1.41 0.93 6.23
CA PHE A 46 1.73 2.24 5.66
C PHE A 46 0.89 3.36 6.30
N ASP A 47 -0.42 3.14 6.45
CA ASP A 47 -1.34 4.10 7.05
C ASP A 47 -0.97 4.42 8.49
N ASN A 48 -0.62 3.39 9.27
CA ASN A 48 -0.15 3.57 10.64
C ASN A 48 1.13 4.41 10.72
N LEU A 49 2.07 4.20 9.79
CA LEU A 49 3.30 5.00 9.72
C LEU A 49 2.99 6.45 9.32
N LEU A 50 2.11 6.65 8.33
CA LEU A 50 1.71 7.98 7.89
C LEU A 50 0.97 8.72 9.02
N PHE A 51 0.05 8.05 9.71
CA PHE A 51 -0.65 8.59 10.87
C PHE A 51 0.32 8.98 12.00
N LEU A 52 1.32 8.13 12.28
CA LEU A 52 2.34 8.43 13.28
C LEU A 52 3.13 9.69 12.91
N ILE A 53 3.58 9.82 11.66
CA ILE A 53 4.32 11.01 11.19
C ILE A 53 3.46 12.27 11.34
N ARG A 54 2.20 12.22 10.91
CA ARG A 54 1.25 13.34 11.01
C ARG A 54 1.03 13.74 12.48
N SER A 55 0.82 12.76 13.34
CA SER A 55 0.60 12.96 14.78
C SER A 55 1.82 13.55 15.48
N VAL A 56 3.03 13.06 15.15
CA VAL A 56 4.28 13.61 15.69
C VAL A 56 4.50 15.06 15.24
N ASN A 57 4.27 15.36 13.96
CA ASN A 57 4.40 16.72 13.45
C ASN A 57 3.43 17.70 14.14
N HIS A 58 2.17 17.30 14.29
CA HIS A 58 1.16 18.13 14.95
C HIS A 58 1.42 18.27 16.46
N GLY A 59 1.65 17.16 17.17
CA GLY A 59 1.85 17.15 18.62
C GLY A 59 3.12 17.87 19.09
N ASN A 60 4.14 17.99 18.22
CA ASN A 60 5.37 18.74 18.51
C ASN A 60 5.36 20.15 17.90
N ALA A 61 4.25 20.58 17.26
CA ALA A 61 4.14 21.87 16.58
C ALA A 61 5.32 22.16 15.62
N ILE A 62 5.79 21.13 14.89
CA ILE A 62 6.92 21.27 13.96
C ILE A 62 6.47 22.17 12.81
N ILE A 63 7.08 23.35 12.69
CA ILE A 63 6.73 24.35 11.69
C ILE A 63 7.01 23.80 10.30
N SER A 64 5.99 23.80 9.43
CA SER A 64 6.15 23.39 8.05
C SER A 64 7.04 24.40 7.32
N THR A 65 7.82 23.95 6.34
CA THR A 65 8.66 24.84 5.52
C THR A 65 7.88 25.99 4.89
N TYR A 66 6.58 25.78 4.64
CA TYR A 66 5.69 26.75 4.02
C TYR A 66 4.94 27.64 5.03
N GLY A 67 5.17 27.45 6.34
CA GLY A 67 4.48 28.21 7.40
C GLY A 67 2.97 27.97 7.45
N THR A 68 2.49 26.85 6.91
CA THR A 68 1.05 26.56 6.77
C THR A 68 0.38 26.09 8.05
N ASN A 69 1.13 25.63 9.05
CA ASN A 69 0.60 25.28 10.37
C ASN A 69 0.91 26.33 11.41
N PHE A 70 2.12 26.89 11.39
CA PHE A 70 2.56 27.93 12.30
C PHE A 70 3.38 28.95 11.51
N GLU A 71 3.24 30.22 11.88
CA GLU A 71 4.04 31.31 11.33
C GLU A 71 4.80 32.03 12.44
N TYR A 72 5.96 32.60 12.09
CA TYR A 72 6.73 33.42 13.01
C TYR A 72 6.12 34.81 13.11
N VAL A 73 5.92 35.29 14.33
CA VAL A 73 5.44 36.63 14.63
C VAL A 73 6.59 37.42 15.22
N VAL A 74 6.91 38.55 14.57
CA VAL A 74 7.88 39.52 15.08
C VAL A 74 7.12 40.79 15.44
N PRO A 75 7.01 41.15 16.74
CA PRO A 75 6.42 42.41 17.14
C PRO A 75 7.27 43.57 16.62
N TRP A 76 6.69 44.41 15.75
CA TRP A 76 7.36 45.57 15.16
C TRP A 76 7.86 46.58 16.22
N SER A 77 7.36 46.50 17.46
CA SER A 77 7.73 47.37 18.58
C SER A 77 8.88 46.87 19.47
N GLU A 78 9.40 45.66 19.26
CA GLU A 78 10.36 45.00 20.18
C GLU A 78 11.69 44.59 19.51
N VAL A 79 12.03 45.21 18.38
CA VAL A 79 13.23 44.92 17.57
C VAL A 79 14.56 45.11 18.34
N LEU A 80 14.53 45.62 19.57
CA LEU A 80 15.74 45.94 20.33
C LEU A 80 16.03 45.06 21.56
N HIS A 81 15.13 44.18 22.02
CA HIS A 81 15.38 43.44 23.27
C HIS A 81 14.99 41.95 23.33
N ASP A 82 14.17 41.42 22.43
CA ASP A 82 13.78 40.01 22.50
C ASP A 82 14.57 39.11 21.54
N THR A 83 15.29 38.14 22.12
CA THR A 83 16.13 37.15 21.43
C THR A 83 15.37 35.92 20.94
N TYR A 84 14.04 35.89 21.05
CA TYR A 84 13.22 34.75 20.68
C TYR A 84 12.14 35.13 19.66
N ALA A 85 12.05 34.36 18.57
CA ALA A 85 10.97 34.51 17.60
C ALA A 85 9.73 33.78 18.14
N SER A 86 8.65 34.53 18.38
CA SER A 86 7.37 33.94 18.76
C SER A 86 6.70 33.29 17.55
N THR A 87 5.84 32.30 17.78
CA THR A 87 5.07 31.63 16.73
C THR A 87 3.59 31.68 17.05
N GLN A 88 2.75 31.74 16.01
CA GLN A 88 1.31 31.60 16.14
C GLN A 88 0.79 30.53 15.19
N ALA A 89 -0.27 29.85 15.59
CA ALA A 89 -0.92 28.85 14.75
C ALA A 89 -1.68 29.51 13.62
N MET A 90 -1.58 28.94 12.42
CA MET A 90 -2.41 29.32 11.28
C MET A 90 -3.87 28.96 11.55
N ILE A 91 -4.78 29.82 11.12
CA ILE A 91 -6.23 29.65 11.23
C ILE A 91 -6.81 29.60 9.82
N TYR A 92 -7.47 28.49 9.50
CA TYR A 92 -8.15 28.26 8.22
C TYR A 92 -9.66 28.56 8.34
N ASN A 93 -10.43 28.14 7.33
CA ASN A 93 -11.89 28.31 7.30
C ASN A 93 -12.54 27.78 8.60
N ASP A 94 -13.70 28.36 8.94
CA ASP A 94 -14.50 28.00 10.13
C ASP A 94 -13.73 28.12 11.46
N GLU A 95 -12.78 29.07 11.53
CA GLU A 95 -11.92 29.31 12.71
C GLU A 95 -11.08 28.08 13.12
N CYS A 96 -10.80 27.18 12.17
CA CYS A 96 -10.02 25.99 12.44
C CYS A 96 -8.55 26.34 12.66
N SER A 97 -8.08 26.22 13.92
CA SER A 97 -6.70 26.48 14.31
C SER A 97 -5.83 25.23 14.19
N CYS A 98 -4.70 25.34 13.49
CA CYS A 98 -3.71 24.27 13.36
C CYS A 98 -3.00 23.88 14.66
N GLY A 99 -3.11 24.72 15.70
CA GLY A 99 -2.63 24.38 17.05
C GLY A 99 -3.57 23.46 17.82
N LEU A 100 -4.83 23.36 17.40
CA LEU A 100 -5.87 22.53 18.04
C LEU A 100 -6.25 21.31 17.20
N TYR A 101 -6.27 21.47 15.88
CA TYR A 101 -6.72 20.44 14.95
C TYR A 101 -5.72 20.26 13.81
N MET A 102 -5.32 19.02 13.53
CA MET A 102 -4.38 18.74 12.44
C MET A 102 -5.04 18.82 11.05
N ASN A 103 -6.35 18.60 10.98
CA ASN A 103 -7.13 18.44 9.75
C ASN A 103 -7.81 19.74 9.28
N CYS A 104 -7.28 20.91 9.65
CA CYS A 104 -7.76 22.17 9.11
C CYS A 104 -7.39 22.28 7.63
N LEU A 105 -8.37 22.62 6.80
CA LEU A 105 -8.26 22.60 5.34
C LEU A 105 -8.97 23.81 4.72
N SER A 106 -8.39 24.31 3.64
CA SER A 106 -9.02 25.24 2.71
C SER A 106 -8.78 24.80 1.27
N GLN A 107 -9.50 25.42 0.34
CA GLN A 107 -9.30 25.22 -1.09
C GLN A 107 -7.91 25.74 -1.48
N ALA A 108 -7.09 24.91 -2.15
CA ALA A 108 -5.83 25.39 -2.68
C ALA A 108 -6.09 26.35 -3.85
N SER A 109 -5.31 27.43 -3.91
CA SER A 109 -5.47 28.47 -4.92
C SER A 109 -4.17 29.21 -5.19
N PHE A 110 -4.00 29.70 -6.42
CA PHE A 110 -2.98 30.70 -6.72
C PHE A 110 -3.51 32.10 -6.39
N ILE A 111 -2.60 32.98 -5.95
CA ILE A 111 -2.88 34.40 -5.75
C ILE A 111 -2.13 35.16 -6.82
N ASN A 112 -2.86 35.80 -7.73
CA ASN A 112 -2.24 36.65 -8.73
C ASN A 112 -1.78 37.95 -8.05
N GLN A 113 -0.47 38.16 -7.98
CA GLN A 113 0.13 39.32 -7.32
C GLN A 113 -0.33 40.67 -7.92
N ASN A 114 -0.72 40.68 -9.20
CA ASN A 114 -1.10 41.92 -9.90
C ASN A 114 -2.58 42.27 -9.73
N SER A 115 -3.47 41.27 -9.65
CA SER A 115 -4.93 41.47 -9.59
C SER A 115 -5.54 41.13 -8.23
N SER A 116 -4.78 40.56 -7.30
CA SER A 116 -5.29 39.95 -6.05
C SER A 116 -6.39 38.91 -6.28
N GLU A 117 -6.48 38.38 -7.50
CA GLU A 117 -7.44 37.35 -7.87
C GLU A 117 -7.01 36.00 -7.29
N ILE A 118 -7.97 35.30 -6.67
CA ILE A 118 -7.80 33.97 -6.10
C ILE A 118 -8.28 32.95 -7.13
N ILE A 119 -7.35 32.15 -7.65
CA ILE A 119 -7.63 31.16 -8.68
C ILE A 119 -7.60 29.76 -8.04
N PRO A 120 -8.76 29.12 -7.78
CA PRO A 120 -8.80 27.82 -7.11
C PRO A 120 -8.28 26.70 -8.01
N ILE A 121 -7.53 25.77 -7.42
CA ILE A 121 -6.99 24.59 -8.11
C ILE A 121 -7.86 23.38 -7.77
N LYS A 122 -8.65 22.92 -8.74
CA LYS A 122 -9.62 21.86 -8.54
C LYS A 122 -9.00 20.60 -7.92
N GLY A 123 -9.65 20.02 -6.93
CA GLY A 123 -9.18 18.81 -6.26
C GLY A 123 -8.04 19.01 -5.26
N LEU A 124 -7.22 20.06 -5.37
CA LEU A 124 -6.14 20.32 -4.41
C LEU A 124 -6.63 21.09 -3.18
N ARG A 125 -6.12 20.68 -2.02
CA ARG A 125 -6.38 21.29 -0.72
C ARG A 125 -5.08 21.83 -0.13
N ILE A 126 -5.21 22.88 0.66
CA ILE A 126 -4.15 23.37 1.54
C ILE A 126 -4.61 23.21 2.98
N GLY A 127 -3.72 22.81 3.87
CA GLY A 127 -3.99 22.65 5.29
C GLY A 127 -2.74 22.80 6.12
N CYS A 128 -2.86 22.48 7.41
CA CYS A 128 -1.79 22.71 8.39
C CYS A 128 -0.42 22.19 7.92
N THR A 129 -0.37 20.97 7.38
CA THR A 129 0.89 20.41 6.86
C THR A 129 0.73 19.93 5.42
N PRO A 130 1.84 19.78 4.67
CA PRO A 130 1.80 19.18 3.34
C PRO A 130 1.18 17.78 3.33
N SER A 131 1.38 16.97 4.39
CA SER A 131 0.76 15.65 4.51
C SER A 131 -0.76 15.71 4.64
N GLU A 132 -1.30 16.65 5.42
CA GLU A 132 -2.76 16.84 5.54
C GLU A 132 -3.36 17.38 4.26
N SER A 133 -2.67 18.34 3.64
CA SER A 133 -3.02 18.92 2.34
C SER A 133 -3.11 17.83 1.27
N PHE A 134 -2.06 17.01 1.17
CA PHE A 134 -1.98 15.92 0.20
C PHE A 134 -3.07 14.88 0.47
N HIS A 135 -3.18 14.39 1.71
CA HIS A 135 -4.15 13.37 2.11
C HIS A 135 -5.61 13.75 1.79
N ALA A 136 -5.97 15.02 1.97
CA ALA A 136 -7.32 15.51 1.69
C ALA A 136 -7.56 15.95 0.23
N SER A 137 -6.51 16.00 -0.60
CA SER A 137 -6.63 16.37 -2.01
C SER A 137 -7.16 15.20 -2.85
N THR A 138 -7.53 15.48 -4.10
CA THR A 138 -7.79 14.50 -5.16
C THR A 138 -6.79 14.72 -6.31
N LEU A 139 -6.73 13.79 -7.25
CA LEU A 139 -5.92 13.94 -8.47
C LEU A 139 -6.66 14.64 -9.61
N GLU A 140 -7.84 15.21 -9.36
CA GLU A 140 -8.74 15.72 -10.39
C GLU A 140 -8.08 16.72 -11.36
N CYS A 141 -7.29 17.68 -10.84
CA CYS A 141 -6.57 18.64 -11.67
C CYS A 141 -5.61 17.98 -12.66
N PHE A 142 -5.01 16.84 -12.30
CA PHE A 142 -4.02 16.15 -13.14
C PHE A 142 -4.65 15.38 -14.30
N TYR A 143 -5.97 15.22 -14.33
CA TYR A 143 -6.71 14.70 -15.49
C TYR A 143 -7.18 15.81 -16.44
N ASP A 144 -7.14 17.07 -16.02
CA ASP A 144 -7.63 18.22 -16.78
C ASP A 144 -6.45 19.00 -17.41
N PRO A 145 -6.32 19.03 -18.76
CA PRO A 145 -5.29 19.80 -19.44
C PRO A 145 -5.30 21.28 -19.08
N SER A 146 -6.48 21.89 -18.91
CA SER A 146 -6.59 23.31 -18.54
C SER A 146 -6.05 23.57 -17.15
N CYS A 147 -6.28 22.65 -16.20
CA CYS A 147 -5.78 22.76 -14.85
C CYS A 147 -4.25 22.55 -14.78
N ILE A 148 -3.70 21.62 -15.57
CA ILE A 148 -2.24 21.44 -15.69
C ILE A 148 -1.57 22.69 -16.24
N ASN A 149 -2.11 23.27 -17.32
CA ASN A 149 -1.58 24.51 -17.90
C ASN A 149 -1.58 25.64 -16.86
N LEU A 150 -2.66 25.74 -16.08
CA LEU A 150 -2.78 26.71 -15.00
C LEU A 150 -1.68 26.52 -13.94
N ILE A 151 -1.35 25.28 -13.55
CA ILE A 151 -0.21 25.01 -12.67
C ILE A 151 1.11 25.42 -13.32
N GLN A 152 1.33 25.07 -14.60
CA GLN A 152 2.57 25.39 -15.31
C GLN A 152 2.82 26.90 -15.43
N ASP A 153 1.77 27.65 -15.75
CA ASP A 153 1.82 29.11 -15.90
C ASP A 153 2.14 29.81 -14.58
N ASN A 154 1.52 29.36 -13.48
CA ASN A 154 1.68 30.00 -12.16
C ASN A 154 2.92 29.57 -11.39
N THR A 155 3.54 28.44 -11.72
CA THR A 155 4.73 27.92 -11.00
C THR A 155 6.05 28.26 -11.69
N ASN A 156 6.04 28.97 -12.82
CA ASN A 156 7.23 29.20 -13.67
C ASN A 156 7.98 27.89 -14.02
N TYR A 157 7.28 26.75 -14.04
CA TYR A 157 7.87 25.42 -14.25
C TYR A 157 8.77 25.40 -15.51
N ILE A 158 8.28 25.98 -16.62
CA ILE A 158 8.96 26.05 -17.92
C ILE A 158 10.23 26.93 -17.90
N LYS A 159 10.32 27.94 -17.01
CA LYS A 159 11.52 28.80 -16.90
C LYS A 159 12.60 28.18 -16.02
N SER A 160 12.22 27.34 -15.06
CA SER A 160 13.14 26.78 -14.07
C SER A 160 13.93 25.57 -14.56
N ILE A 161 13.44 24.91 -15.62
CA ILE A 161 14.06 23.73 -16.21
C ILE A 161 14.07 23.95 -17.73
N ASN A 162 15.24 23.96 -18.38
CA ASN A 162 15.38 23.94 -19.84
C ASN A 162 14.87 22.61 -20.43
N PHE A 163 13.64 22.22 -20.08
CA PHE A 163 13.03 20.93 -20.38
C PHE A 163 11.86 21.17 -21.33
N THR A 164 11.95 20.57 -22.51
CA THR A 164 10.91 20.56 -23.54
C THR A 164 9.75 19.61 -23.24
N SER A 165 9.69 19.01 -22.04
CA SER A 165 8.63 18.08 -21.68
C SER A 165 7.43 18.83 -21.10
N SER A 166 6.40 18.98 -21.93
CA SER A 166 5.06 19.31 -21.46
C SER A 166 4.60 18.29 -20.41
N LEU A 167 4.03 18.76 -19.30
CA LEU A 167 3.27 17.89 -18.41
C LEU A 167 2.05 17.42 -19.20
N ASN A 168 1.89 16.10 -19.31
CA ASN A 168 0.73 15.52 -19.97
C ASN A 168 -0.30 15.13 -18.91
N PRO A 169 -1.61 15.30 -19.19
CA PRO A 169 -2.66 14.82 -18.31
C PRO A 169 -2.58 13.31 -18.07
N LEU A 170 -3.01 12.90 -16.88
CA LEU A 170 -3.23 11.50 -16.55
C LEU A 170 -4.35 10.92 -17.42
N SER A 171 -4.26 9.62 -17.71
CA SER A 171 -5.28 8.89 -18.47
C SER A 171 -6.12 8.01 -17.54
N ILE A 172 -7.45 8.08 -17.70
CA ILE A 172 -8.41 7.31 -16.90
C ILE A 172 -8.50 5.85 -17.38
N MET A 173 -8.06 5.55 -18.61
CA MET A 173 -8.40 4.30 -19.31
C MET A 173 -7.96 3.00 -18.61
N LYS A 174 -7.09 3.07 -17.59
CA LYS A 174 -6.57 1.90 -16.87
C LYS A 174 -6.62 2.04 -15.35
N SER A 175 -7.29 3.07 -14.82
CA SER A 175 -7.36 3.25 -13.38
C SER A 175 -8.61 2.59 -12.81
N GLN A 176 -8.46 1.90 -11.69
CA GLN A 176 -9.60 1.40 -10.91
C GLN A 176 -10.22 2.50 -10.04
N TYR A 177 -9.57 3.65 -9.92
CA TYR A 177 -10.00 4.76 -9.08
C TYR A 177 -10.80 5.80 -9.88
N SER A 178 -11.76 6.42 -9.20
CA SER A 178 -12.47 7.59 -9.73
C SER A 178 -11.55 8.81 -9.76
N ILE A 179 -11.78 9.73 -10.69
CA ILE A 179 -11.09 11.03 -10.76
C ILE A 179 -11.24 11.83 -9.46
N ASN A 180 -12.39 11.67 -8.81
CA ASN A 180 -12.73 12.37 -7.57
C ASN A 180 -12.27 11.60 -6.32
N ALA A 181 -11.59 10.47 -6.50
CA ALA A 181 -11.02 9.74 -5.38
C ALA A 181 -10.01 10.63 -4.64
N THR A 182 -10.15 10.67 -3.33
CA THR A 182 -9.19 11.35 -2.46
C THR A 182 -7.89 10.58 -2.44
N ILE A 183 -6.79 11.30 -2.23
CA ILE A 183 -5.48 10.70 -2.02
C ILE A 183 -5.53 9.73 -0.83
N ALA A 184 -6.33 10.00 0.21
CA ALA A 184 -6.57 9.05 1.29
C ALA A 184 -7.07 7.69 0.78
N GLU A 185 -8.12 7.67 -0.05
CA GLU A 185 -8.65 6.43 -0.64
C GLU A 185 -7.63 5.71 -1.54
N LEU A 186 -6.76 6.47 -2.21
CA LEU A 186 -5.65 5.89 -2.98
C LEU A 186 -4.59 5.28 -2.05
N ILE A 187 -4.27 5.95 -0.93
CA ILE A 187 -3.32 5.50 0.08
C ILE A 187 -3.81 4.21 0.77
N ASP A 188 -5.11 4.10 1.08
CA ASP A 188 -5.74 2.91 1.66
C ASP A 188 -5.53 1.65 0.79
N ASN A 189 -5.18 1.83 -0.49
CA ASN A 189 -4.87 0.78 -1.45
C ASN A 189 -3.46 0.92 -2.04
N LEU A 190 -2.58 1.68 -1.40
CA LEU A 190 -1.18 1.93 -1.79
C LEU A 190 -0.98 2.45 -3.23
N PHE A 191 -1.99 3.09 -3.81
CA PHE A 191 -2.06 3.49 -5.23
C PHE A 191 -1.91 2.30 -6.20
N ILE A 192 -2.18 1.08 -5.75
CA ILE A 192 -2.03 -0.11 -6.58
C ILE A 192 -3.25 -0.21 -7.48
N GLU A 193 -3.04 -0.39 -8.78
CA GLU A 193 -4.11 -0.58 -9.76
C GLU A 193 -4.49 -2.05 -9.91
N GLN A 194 -3.49 -2.94 -9.81
CA GLN A 194 -3.69 -4.39 -9.88
C GLN A 194 -2.56 -5.13 -9.18
N TRP A 195 -2.91 -6.19 -8.47
CA TRP A 195 -1.95 -7.16 -7.94
C TRP A 195 -1.81 -8.33 -8.90
N ILE A 196 -0.58 -8.61 -9.34
CA ILE A 196 -0.25 -9.76 -10.17
C ILE A 196 0.71 -10.65 -9.39
N ALA A 197 0.33 -11.90 -9.18
CA ALA A 197 1.15 -12.90 -8.51
C ALA A 197 1.43 -14.07 -9.46
N THR A 198 2.67 -14.57 -9.42
CA THR A 198 3.09 -15.74 -10.19
C THR A 198 3.51 -16.82 -9.21
N ILE A 199 2.80 -17.95 -9.22
CA ILE A 199 3.07 -19.10 -8.36
C ILE A 199 3.63 -20.23 -9.22
N ASN A 200 4.69 -20.89 -8.75
CA ASN A 200 5.33 -22.00 -9.45
C ASN A 200 5.45 -23.22 -8.54
N TYR A 201 4.49 -24.14 -8.65
CA TYR A 201 4.48 -25.39 -7.89
C TYR A 201 5.66 -26.30 -8.27
N SER A 202 6.06 -26.37 -9.54
CA SER A 202 7.18 -27.21 -9.98
C SER A 202 8.49 -26.87 -9.26
N SER A 203 8.80 -25.59 -9.10
CA SER A 203 9.97 -25.15 -8.35
C SER A 203 9.91 -25.49 -6.85
N TYR A 204 8.71 -25.51 -6.27
CA TYR A 204 8.51 -25.98 -4.90
C TYR A 204 8.70 -27.50 -4.80
N PHE A 205 8.05 -28.25 -5.69
CA PHE A 205 8.13 -29.70 -5.74
C PHE A 205 9.58 -30.19 -5.89
N GLU A 206 10.35 -29.62 -6.82
CA GLU A 206 11.76 -30.01 -7.02
C GLU A 206 12.61 -29.82 -5.75
N ARG A 207 12.36 -28.75 -4.99
CA ARG A 207 13.10 -28.45 -3.74
C ARG A 207 12.64 -29.29 -2.55
N CYS A 208 11.36 -29.65 -2.51
CA CYS A 208 10.75 -30.35 -1.38
C CYS A 208 10.53 -31.85 -1.64
N SER A 209 10.85 -32.34 -2.84
CA SER A 209 10.70 -33.74 -3.20
C SER A 209 11.55 -34.65 -2.29
N PRO A 210 10.98 -35.75 -1.77
CA PRO A 210 11.73 -36.67 -0.92
C PRO A 210 12.80 -37.38 -1.75
N LEU A 211 14.00 -37.55 -1.16
CA LEU A 211 15.09 -38.33 -1.75
C LEU A 211 14.70 -39.81 -2.00
N LEU A 212 13.76 -40.33 -1.21
CA LEU A 212 13.28 -41.71 -1.25
C LEU A 212 11.76 -41.72 -1.08
N CYS A 213 11.04 -42.28 -2.06
CA CYS A 213 9.61 -42.56 -1.94
C CYS A 213 9.41 -44.00 -1.44
N SER A 214 8.70 -44.17 -0.32
CA SER A 214 8.20 -45.48 0.11
C SER A 214 6.70 -45.54 -0.09
N TYR A 215 6.22 -46.56 -0.80
CA TYR A 215 4.79 -46.87 -0.87
C TYR A 215 4.49 -48.01 0.10
N THR A 216 3.39 -47.88 0.85
CA THR A 216 2.85 -48.97 1.67
C THR A 216 1.80 -49.69 0.86
N CYS A 217 2.13 -50.89 0.37
CA CYS A 217 1.12 -51.80 -0.17
C CYS A 217 0.35 -52.41 0.98
N ILE A 218 -0.90 -51.99 1.17
CA ILE A 218 -1.83 -52.66 2.08
C ILE A 218 -2.48 -53.80 1.29
N GLU A 219 -1.90 -55.00 1.37
CA GLU A 219 -2.62 -56.20 0.95
C GLU A 219 -3.74 -56.48 1.95
N GLN A 220 -4.99 -56.49 1.49
CA GLN A 220 -6.11 -56.96 2.30
C GLN A 220 -5.98 -58.47 2.49
N PHE A 221 -5.48 -58.88 3.65
CA PHE A 221 -5.36 -60.28 4.02
C PHE A 221 -6.76 -60.90 4.17
N ASN A 222 -7.23 -61.60 3.14
CA ASN A 222 -8.52 -62.28 3.19
C ASN A 222 -8.37 -63.61 3.94
N LEU A 223 -8.63 -63.57 5.25
CA LEU A 223 -8.57 -64.71 6.16
C LEU A 223 -9.38 -65.92 5.65
N LEU A 224 -10.52 -65.67 5.02
CA LEU A 224 -11.40 -66.71 4.48
C LEU A 224 -10.78 -67.41 3.26
N TYR A 225 -10.10 -66.65 2.40
CA TYR A 225 -9.30 -67.18 1.29
C TYR A 225 -8.14 -68.05 1.78
N THR A 226 -7.39 -67.61 2.80
CA THR A 226 -6.28 -68.39 3.36
C THR A 226 -6.75 -69.71 3.95
N VAL A 227 -7.85 -69.70 4.72
CA VAL A 227 -8.43 -70.92 5.32
C VAL A 227 -8.93 -71.88 4.24
N THR A 228 -9.61 -71.37 3.20
CA THR A 228 -10.10 -72.22 2.10
C THR A 228 -8.98 -72.86 1.29
N VAL A 229 -7.88 -72.13 1.06
CA VAL A 229 -6.70 -72.70 0.41
C VAL A 229 -6.08 -73.82 1.25
N LEU A 230 -5.90 -73.62 2.57
CA LEU A 230 -5.33 -74.63 3.46
C LEU A 230 -6.20 -75.90 3.54
N LEU A 231 -7.52 -75.74 3.68
CA LEU A 231 -8.46 -76.87 3.69
C LEU A 231 -8.49 -77.60 2.34
N GLY A 232 -8.45 -76.86 1.22
CA GLY A 232 -8.36 -77.44 -0.11
C GLY A 232 -7.07 -78.23 -0.33
N LEU A 233 -5.94 -77.73 0.18
CA LEU A 233 -4.64 -78.39 0.08
C LEU A 233 -4.57 -79.65 0.94
N GLN A 234 -5.09 -79.59 2.18
CA GLN A 234 -5.15 -80.75 3.07
C GLN A 234 -6.12 -81.82 2.55
N GLY A 235 -7.28 -81.40 2.05
CA GLY A 235 -8.25 -82.30 1.40
C GLY A 235 -7.67 -82.95 0.15
N GLY A 236 -7.03 -82.17 -0.72
CA GLY A 236 -6.40 -82.66 -1.95
C GLY A 236 -5.25 -83.63 -1.70
N LEU A 237 -4.33 -83.31 -0.78
CA LEU A 237 -3.22 -84.22 -0.43
C LEU A 237 -3.72 -85.54 0.17
N THR A 238 -4.77 -85.50 0.99
CA THR A 238 -5.33 -86.71 1.63
C THR A 238 -5.96 -87.66 0.60
N ILE A 239 -6.46 -87.14 -0.52
CA ILE A 239 -7.03 -87.95 -1.60
C ILE A 239 -5.93 -88.52 -2.50
N VAL A 240 -4.86 -87.76 -2.78
CA VAL A 240 -3.77 -88.18 -3.67
C VAL A 240 -2.79 -89.15 -3.01
N LEU A 241 -2.59 -89.05 -1.69
CA LEU A 241 -1.64 -89.87 -0.92
C LEU A 241 -2.26 -91.12 -0.28
N LYS A 242 -3.44 -91.55 -0.74
CA LYS A 242 -4.16 -92.75 -0.26
C LYS A 242 -4.28 -93.76 -1.38
#